data_AF-A0A5C7M5J1-F1
#
_entry.id   AF-A0A5C7M5J1-F1
#
_cell.length_a   1.000
_cell.length_b   1.000
_cell.length_c   1.000
_cell.angle_alpha   90.00
_cell.angle_beta   90.00
_cell.angle_gamma   90.00
#
_symmetry.space_group_name_H-M   'P 1'
#
loop_
_entity.id
_entity.type
_entity.pdbx_description
1 polymer ?
#
loop_
_entity_poly.entity_id
_entity_poly.type
_entity_poly.pdbx_seq_one_letter_code
_entity_poly.pdbx_strand_id
1 'polypeptide(L)'
;MFDAQSFLQEQITGKTDTTYVPIPPGDYPAIITKLDAREQDNKNDSAKPWLVLDVTYQIEDQGVKEKTGLPTPTVRQSIFLERDEAGKLDFSRGKNIPLGRLREALGMNDPDKPFSFGQLMGQACVVSVVNTPKKDDPSTIYSNVNKVGKLG
;
A
#
# COMPACT_ATOMS: atom_id res chain seq x y z
N MET A 1 -3.90 -39.25 -3.33
CA MET A 1 -4.42 -38.62 -2.11
C MET A 1 -3.24 -38.05 -1.37
N PHE A 2 -3.28 -36.78 -0.96
CA PHE A 2 -2.22 -36.17 -0.15
C PHE A 2 -2.31 -36.70 1.29
N ASP A 3 -1.18 -37.10 1.89
CA ASP A 3 -1.10 -37.57 3.28
C ASP A 3 -0.29 -36.58 4.13
N ALA A 4 -0.98 -35.89 5.04
CA ALA A 4 -0.39 -34.81 5.81
C ALA A 4 0.65 -35.31 6.83
N GLN A 5 0.52 -36.53 7.35
CA GLN A 5 1.44 -37.08 8.34
C GLN A 5 2.79 -37.45 7.71
N SER A 6 2.77 -38.00 6.50
CA SER A 6 3.97 -38.34 5.74
C SER A 6 4.72 -37.09 5.27
N PHE A 7 4.01 -36.03 4.87
CA PHE A 7 4.62 -34.74 4.50
C PHE A 7 5.39 -34.10 5.67
N LEU A 8 4.88 -34.21 6.90
CA LEU A 8 5.55 -33.66 8.10
C LEU A 8 6.82 -34.44 8.48
N GLN A 9 6.96 -35.68 8.02
CA GLN A 9 8.14 -36.52 8.28
C GLN A 9 9.19 -36.40 7.18
N GLU A 10 8.92 -35.63 6.12
CA GLU A 10 9.82 -35.45 4.99
C GLU A 10 11.05 -34.60 5.38
N GLN A 11 12.25 -35.09 5.07
CA GLN A 11 13.47 -34.32 5.24
C GLN A 11 13.59 -33.29 4.10
N ILE A 12 13.28 -32.04 4.42
CA ILE A 12 13.44 -30.93 3.47
C ILE A 12 14.91 -30.49 3.48
N THR A 13 15.58 -30.62 2.33
CA THR A 13 16.94 -30.12 2.12
C THR A 13 16.90 -28.92 1.17
N GLY A 14 17.35 -27.76 1.63
CA GLY A 14 17.35 -26.52 0.86
C GLY A 14 17.12 -25.30 1.76
N LYS A 15 17.53 -24.11 1.31
CA LYS A 15 17.24 -22.86 2.00
C LYS A 15 15.86 -22.35 1.56
N THR A 16 14.95 -22.15 2.50
CA THR A 16 13.73 -21.38 2.26
C THR A 16 14.06 -19.89 2.38
N ASP A 17 13.54 -19.08 1.46
CA ASP A 17 13.71 -17.64 1.56
C ASP A 17 13.04 -17.09 2.82
N THR A 18 13.79 -16.25 3.55
CA THR A 18 13.34 -15.61 4.78
C THR A 18 12.86 -14.18 4.55
N THR A 19 12.98 -13.68 3.32
CA THR A 19 12.60 -12.32 2.92
C THR A 19 11.82 -12.36 1.63
N TYR A 20 10.83 -11.48 1.50
CA TYR A 20 10.14 -11.28 0.24
C TYR A 20 11.09 -10.62 -0.77
N VAL A 21 11.00 -11.03 -2.04
CA VAL A 21 11.67 -10.32 -3.13
C VAL A 21 10.99 -8.95 -3.28
N PRO A 22 11.67 -7.84 -2.99
CA PRO A 22 11.05 -6.53 -3.08
C PRO A 22 10.75 -6.20 -4.55
N ILE A 23 9.66 -5.48 -4.77
CA ILE A 23 9.37 -4.90 -6.08
C ILE A 23 10.49 -3.88 -6.39
N PRO A 24 11.10 -3.92 -7.59
CA PRO A 24 12.14 -2.96 -7.95
C PRO A 24 11.61 -1.52 -7.87
N PRO A 25 12.44 -0.53 -7.49
CA PRO A 25 12.04 0.87 -7.56
C PRO A 25 11.74 1.29 -9.00
N GLY A 26 10.68 2.07 -9.19
CA GLY A 26 10.25 2.49 -10.52
C GLY A 26 8.81 2.97 -10.53
N ASP A 27 8.36 3.42 -11.71
CA ASP A 27 6.99 3.83 -11.95
C ASP A 27 6.26 2.70 -12.71
N TYR A 28 5.14 2.23 -12.16
CA TYR A 28 4.41 1.10 -12.72
C TYR A 28 2.92 1.40 -12.86
N PRO A 29 2.26 0.90 -13.94
CA PRO A 29 0.81 0.86 -13.99
C PRO A 29 0.29 -0.07 -12.89
N ALA A 30 -0.77 0.35 -12.20
CA ALA A 30 -1.36 -0.42 -11.12
C ALA A 30 -2.86 -0.19 -10.99
N ILE A 31 -3.53 -1.12 -10.30
CA ILE A 31 -4.95 -1.07 -9.98
C ILE A 31 -5.11 -1.14 -8.47
N ILE A 32 -6.00 -0.31 -7.90
CA ILE A 32 -6.35 -0.39 -6.48
C ILE A 32 -7.23 -1.62 -6.23
N THR A 33 -6.74 -2.56 -5.42
CA THR A 33 -7.42 -3.86 -5.19
C THR A 33 -7.90 -4.06 -3.76
N LYS A 34 -7.40 -3.27 -2.79
CA LYS A 34 -7.89 -3.31 -1.42
C LYS A 34 -7.77 -1.94 -0.76
N LEU A 35 -8.76 -1.64 0.06
CA LEU A 35 -8.75 -0.53 1.02
C LEU A 35 -8.97 -1.09 2.42
N ASP A 36 -8.20 -0.60 3.37
CA ASP A 36 -8.31 -0.96 4.78
C ASP A 36 -8.15 0.31 5.62
N ALA A 37 -8.87 0.41 6.73
CA ALA A 37 -8.81 1.55 7.63
C ALA A 37 -8.53 1.02 9.04
N ARG A 38 -7.44 1.50 9.63
CA ARG A 38 -6.99 1.05 10.95
C ARG A 38 -6.60 2.23 11.83
N GLU A 39 -6.76 2.04 13.12
CA GLU A 39 -6.16 2.91 14.11
C GLU A 39 -4.70 2.49 14.33
N GLN A 40 -3.84 3.48 14.54
CA GLN A 40 -2.43 3.27 14.87
C GLN A 40 -2.06 4.12 16.06
N ASP A 41 -1.36 3.51 17.01
CA ASP A 41 -0.89 4.20 18.21
C ASP A 41 -0.08 5.44 17.84
N ASN A 42 -0.49 6.56 18.42
CA ASN A 42 0.23 7.79 18.32
C ASN A 42 1.24 7.86 19.47
N LYS A 43 2.53 7.70 19.14
CA LYS A 43 3.63 7.75 20.11
C LYS A 43 3.73 9.06 20.89
N ASN A 44 3.14 10.13 20.36
CA ASN A 44 3.17 11.46 20.99
C ASN A 44 1.92 11.73 21.85
N ASP A 45 0.81 11.03 21.62
CA ASP A 45 -0.44 11.20 22.36
C ASP A 45 -1.31 9.92 22.26
N SER A 46 -1.18 9.05 23.26
CA SER A 46 -1.90 7.76 23.29
C SER A 46 -3.42 7.90 23.38
N ALA A 47 -3.95 9.07 23.75
CA ALA A 47 -5.39 9.32 23.79
C ALA A 47 -5.98 9.64 22.41
N LYS A 48 -5.13 9.90 21.41
CA LYS A 48 -5.53 10.25 20.04
C LYS A 48 -4.81 9.35 19.03
N PRO A 49 -5.28 8.12 18.81
CA PRO A 49 -4.72 7.24 17.79
C PRO A 49 -4.87 7.87 16.40
N TRP A 50 -3.88 7.62 15.56
CA TRP A 50 -3.92 8.00 14.15
C TRP A 50 -4.91 7.12 13.41
N LEU A 51 -5.76 7.73 12.58
CA LEU A 51 -6.53 6.99 11.58
C LEU A 51 -5.66 6.83 10.34
N VAL A 52 -5.43 5.59 9.91
CA VAL A 52 -4.59 5.28 8.75
C VAL A 52 -5.42 4.54 7.70
N LEU A 53 -5.43 5.06 6.48
CA LEU A 53 -5.93 4.39 5.30
C LEU A 53 -4.79 3.63 4.63
N ASP A 54 -4.89 2.31 4.60
CA ASP A 54 -4.01 1.45 3.82
C ASP A 54 -4.65 1.19 2.44
N VAL A 55 -3.95 1.59 1.38
CA VAL A 55 -4.33 1.35 -0.02
C VAL A 55 -3.39 0.31 -0.62
N THR A 56 -3.93 -0.79 -1.12
CA THR A 56 -3.16 -1.84 -1.81
C THR A 56 -3.32 -1.69 -3.31
N TYR A 57 -2.18 -1.65 -4.00
CA TYR A 57 -2.07 -1.56 -5.45
C TYR A 57 -1.53 -2.87 -5.99
N GLN A 58 -2.22 -3.45 -6.97
CA GLN A 58 -1.71 -4.54 -7.79
C GLN A 58 -0.98 -3.96 -8.98
N ILE A 59 0.27 -4.38 -9.19
CA ILE A 59 1.10 -3.91 -10.30
C ILE A 59 0.80 -4.72 -11.56
N GLU A 60 0.47 -4.01 -12.64
CA GLU A 60 0.17 -4.57 -13.96
C GLU A 60 1.40 -4.50 -14.89
N ASP A 61 2.55 -4.99 -14.41
CA ASP A 61 3.82 -5.03 -15.16
C ASP A 61 4.39 -6.44 -15.21
N GLN A 62 4.61 -6.95 -16.44
CA GLN A 62 5.11 -8.30 -16.67
C GLN A 62 6.57 -8.47 -16.19
N GLY A 63 7.41 -7.44 -16.34
CA GLY A 63 8.79 -7.47 -15.89
C GLY A 63 8.90 -7.52 -14.36
N VAL A 64 7.97 -6.89 -13.64
CA VAL A 64 7.88 -7.00 -12.18
C VAL A 64 7.45 -8.41 -11.76
N LYS A 65 6.47 -9.01 -12.45
CA LYS A 65 6.04 -10.41 -12.20
C LYS A 65 7.20 -11.39 -12.36
N GLU A 66 7.96 -11.27 -13.45
CA GLU A 66 9.11 -12.12 -13.72
C GLU A 66 10.24 -11.94 -12.69
N LYS A 67 10.54 -10.70 -12.28
CA LYS A 67 11.60 -10.43 -11.29
C LYS A 67 11.24 -10.85 -9.87
N THR A 68 9.97 -10.73 -9.50
CA THR A 68 9.51 -11.06 -8.14
C THR A 68 9.06 -12.51 -8.01
N GLY A 69 8.77 -13.20 -9.12
CA GLY A 69 8.15 -14.52 -9.12
C GLY A 69 6.70 -14.53 -8.61
N LEU A 70 6.11 -13.34 -8.39
CA LEU A 70 4.76 -13.22 -7.85
C LEU A 70 3.74 -13.17 -9.00
N PRO A 71 2.65 -13.96 -8.95
CA PRO A 71 1.59 -13.91 -9.96
C PRO A 71 0.87 -12.56 -9.94
N THR A 72 0.73 -11.98 -8.75
CA THR A 72 0.09 -10.68 -8.50
C THR A 72 0.99 -9.85 -7.56
N PRO A 73 1.99 -9.14 -8.09
CA PRO A 73 2.84 -8.27 -7.26
C PRO A 73 1.98 -7.14 -6.71
N THR A 74 1.99 -6.96 -5.38
CA THR A 74 1.23 -5.91 -4.72
C THR A 74 2.13 -5.02 -3.88
N VAL A 75 1.77 -3.74 -3.79
CA VAL A 75 2.45 -2.75 -2.97
C VAL A 75 1.42 -1.97 -2.16
N ARG A 76 1.77 -1.57 -0.93
CA ARG A 76 0.89 -0.82 -0.04
C ARG A 76 1.35 0.62 0.13
N GLN A 77 0.38 1.52 0.20
CA GLN A 77 0.56 2.89 0.68
C GLN A 77 -0.26 3.07 1.96
N SER A 78 0.35 3.63 3.00
CA SER A 78 -0.34 4.02 4.22
C SER A 78 -0.48 5.54 4.27
N ILE A 79 -1.72 6.03 4.32
CA ILE A 79 -2.05 7.45 4.38
C ILE A 79 -2.63 7.76 5.75
N PHE A 80 -1.93 8.60 6.51
CA PHE A 80 -2.43 9.12 7.78
C PHE A 80 -3.51 10.16 7.49
N LEU A 81 -4.72 9.90 7.97
CA LEU A 81 -5.88 10.77 7.79
C LEU A 81 -5.97 11.75 8.96
N GLU A 82 -5.97 13.04 8.61
CA GLU A 82 -6.19 14.12 9.56
C GLU A 82 -7.69 14.37 9.70
N ARG A 83 -8.13 14.49 10.95
CA ARG A 83 -9.54 14.67 11.32
C ARG A 83 -9.77 16.01 12.01
N ASP A 84 -10.94 16.59 11.79
CA ASP A 84 -11.42 17.77 12.50
C ASP A 84 -11.90 17.41 13.92
N GLU A 85 -12.36 18.41 14.68
CA GLU A 85 -12.86 18.22 16.04
C GLU A 85 -14.12 17.35 16.11
N ALA A 86 -14.86 17.22 15.01
CA ALA A 86 -16.04 16.36 14.89
C ALA A 86 -15.67 14.92 14.45
N GLY A 87 -14.38 14.62 14.26
CA GLY A 87 -13.89 13.32 13.82
C GLY A 87 -14.06 13.06 12.31
N LYS A 88 -14.44 14.06 11.53
CA LYS A 88 -14.56 13.99 10.06
C LYS A 88 -13.23 14.32 9.41
N LEU A 89 -13.08 14.05 8.10
CA LEU A 89 -11.88 14.45 7.36
C LEU A 89 -11.70 15.97 7.39
N ASP A 90 -10.50 16.41 7.77
CA ASP A 90 -10.13 17.82 7.78
C ASP A 90 -9.65 18.27 6.40
N PHE A 91 -10.40 19.17 5.76
CA PHE A 91 -10.07 19.76 4.45
C PHE A 91 -9.43 21.15 4.56
N SER A 92 -9.06 21.58 5.78
CA SER A 92 -8.40 22.87 5.97
C SER A 92 -7.01 22.90 5.33
N ARG A 93 -6.47 24.11 5.14
CA ARG A 93 -5.24 24.34 4.41
C ARG A 93 -4.08 23.53 5.01
N GLY A 94 -3.47 22.68 4.18
CA GLY A 94 -2.31 21.87 4.55
C GLY A 94 -2.65 20.51 5.15
N LYS A 95 -3.94 20.16 5.27
CA LYS A 95 -4.40 18.88 5.79
C LYS A 95 -4.64 17.85 4.70
N ASN A 96 -4.45 16.57 5.05
CA ASN A 96 -4.75 15.42 4.19
C ASN A 96 -4.09 15.50 2.80
N ILE A 97 -2.92 16.13 2.69
CA ILE A 97 -2.18 16.31 1.43
C ILE A 97 -1.96 14.97 0.69
N PRO A 98 -1.57 13.86 1.35
CA PRO A 98 -1.40 12.59 0.64
C PRO A 98 -2.70 12.04 0.06
N LEU A 99 -3.82 12.18 0.78
CA LEU A 99 -5.15 11.83 0.26
C LEU A 99 -5.54 12.72 -0.92
N GLY A 100 -5.29 14.03 -0.83
CA GLY A 100 -5.52 14.97 -1.92
C GLY A 100 -4.74 14.59 -3.18
N ARG A 101 -3.46 14.20 -3.05
CA ARG A 101 -2.63 13.72 -4.17
C ARG A 101 -3.17 12.45 -4.81
N LEU A 102 -3.63 11.48 -4.00
CA LEU A 102 -4.26 10.27 -4.50
C LEU A 102 -5.54 10.60 -5.28
N ARG A 103 -6.42 11.43 -4.70
CA ARG A 103 -7.66 11.86 -5.36
C ARG A 103 -7.38 12.62 -6.65
N GLU A 104 -6.38 13.50 -6.66
CA GLU A 104 -5.99 14.27 -7.84
C GLU A 104 -5.53 13.35 -8.97
N ALA A 105 -4.67 12.38 -8.66
CA ALA A 105 -4.18 11.39 -9.62
C ALA A 105 -5.32 10.58 -10.28
N LEU A 106 -6.42 10.38 -9.54
CA LEU A 106 -7.59 9.65 -10.00
C LEU A 106 -8.70 10.57 -10.57
N GLY A 107 -8.49 11.88 -10.61
CA GLY A 107 -9.53 12.84 -11.05
C GLY A 107 -10.72 12.96 -10.11
N MET A 108 -10.54 12.63 -8.83
CA MET A 108 -11.57 12.59 -7.78
C MET A 108 -11.41 13.72 -6.74
N ASN A 109 -10.58 14.73 -7.03
CA ASN A 109 -10.29 15.85 -6.14
C ASN A 109 -11.08 17.12 -6.49
N ASP A 110 -12.30 16.94 -6.99
CA ASP A 110 -13.22 18.01 -7.34
C ASP A 110 -14.04 18.43 -6.09
N PRO A 111 -14.00 19.70 -5.64
CA PRO A 111 -14.73 20.14 -4.46
C PRO A 111 -16.25 20.11 -4.65
N ASP A 112 -16.74 20.14 -5.89
CA ASP A 112 -18.17 20.15 -6.21
C ASP A 112 -18.76 18.74 -6.35
N LYS A 113 -17.91 17.70 -6.30
CA LYS A 113 -18.33 16.30 -6.42
C LYS A 113 -18.19 15.55 -5.09
N PRO A 114 -19.23 14.78 -4.68
CA PRO A 114 -19.12 13.93 -3.50
C PRO A 114 -18.07 12.84 -3.72
N PHE A 115 -17.24 12.61 -2.71
CA PHE A 115 -16.23 11.56 -2.68
C PHE A 115 -16.56 10.53 -1.60
N SER A 116 -16.36 9.26 -1.92
CA SER A 116 -16.31 8.17 -0.93
C SER A 116 -15.11 7.29 -1.20
N PHE A 117 -14.49 6.75 -0.14
CA PHE A 117 -13.32 5.87 -0.28
C PHE A 117 -13.60 4.64 -1.16
N GLY A 118 -14.84 4.11 -1.15
CA GLY A 118 -15.23 2.99 -1.99
C GLY A 118 -15.06 3.25 -3.49
N GLN A 119 -15.11 4.51 -3.94
CA GLN A 119 -14.87 4.88 -5.34
C GLN A 119 -13.41 4.66 -5.80
N LEU A 120 -12.46 4.54 -4.85
CA LEU A 120 -11.06 4.26 -5.17
C LEU A 120 -10.85 2.81 -5.65
N MET A 121 -11.71 1.87 -5.23
CA MET A 121 -11.58 0.46 -5.60
C MET A 121 -11.65 0.28 -7.12
N GLY A 122 -10.72 -0.51 -7.67
CA GLY A 122 -10.65 -0.80 -9.10
C GLY A 122 -10.12 0.34 -9.97
N GLN A 123 -9.77 1.49 -9.40
CA GLN A 123 -9.18 2.59 -10.17
C GLN A 123 -7.77 2.24 -10.62
N ALA A 124 -7.46 2.60 -11.87
CA ALA A 124 -6.14 2.44 -12.45
C ALA A 124 -5.31 3.73 -12.31
N CYS A 125 -4.04 3.58 -11.99
CA CYS A 125 -3.11 4.70 -11.81
C CYS A 125 -1.67 4.27 -12.10
N VAL A 126 -0.74 5.22 -11.99
CA VAL A 126 0.71 4.94 -11.94
C VAL A 126 1.18 5.08 -10.50
N VAL A 127 1.91 4.09 -10.00
CA VAL A 127 2.52 4.13 -8.67
C VAL A 127 4.03 4.21 -8.79
N SER A 128 4.64 5.15 -8.06
CA SER A 128 6.09 5.22 -7.89
C SER A 128 6.49 4.40 -6.67
N VAL A 129 7.13 3.27 -6.92
CA VAL A 129 7.64 2.34 -5.90
C VAL A 129 9.03 2.76 -5.47
N VAL A 130 9.23 2.82 -4.16
CA VAL A 130 10.54 3.02 -3.53
C VAL A 130 10.81 1.89 -2.53
N ASN A 131 12.07 1.50 -2.43
CA ASN A 131 12.49 0.51 -1.45
C ASN A 131 13.07 1.23 -0.23
N THR A 132 12.53 0.91 0.95
CA THR A 132 12.98 1.49 2.22
C THR A 132 13.47 0.37 3.13
N PRO A 133 14.71 0.45 3.64
CA PRO A 133 15.17 -0.50 4.65
C PRO A 133 14.36 -0.33 5.94
N LYS A 134 14.06 -1.42 6.64
CA LYS A 134 13.45 -1.36 7.96
C LYS A 134 14.42 -0.66 8.91
N LYS A 135 13.90 0.30 9.68
CA LYS A 135 14.71 1.13 10.59
C LYS A 135 15.52 0.31 11.60
N ASP A 136 14.93 -0.77 12.11
CA ASP A 136 15.53 -1.61 13.17
C ASP A 136 16.29 -2.83 12.62
N ASP A 137 16.15 -3.13 11.32
CA ASP A 137 16.88 -4.20 10.62
C ASP A 137 17.03 -3.83 9.14
N PRO A 138 18.12 -3.14 8.77
CA PRO A 138 18.32 -2.65 7.41
C PRO A 138 18.41 -3.75 6.34
N SER A 139 18.60 -5.02 6.73
CA SER A 139 18.59 -6.16 5.80
C SER A 139 17.19 -6.50 5.29
N THR A 140 16.14 -6.10 6.02
CA THR A 140 14.75 -6.21 5.59
C THR A 140 14.36 -4.99 4.76
N ILE A 141 14.06 -5.19 3.47
CA ILE A 141 13.65 -4.14 2.53
C ILE A 141 12.14 -4.19 2.31
N TYR A 142 11.45 -3.05 2.45
CA TYR A 142 10.03 -2.90 2.10
C TYR A 142 9.86 -2.09 0.82
N SER A 143 8.97 -2.56 -0.05
CA SER A 143 8.48 -1.77 -1.18
C SER A 143 7.30 -0.93 -0.73
N ASN A 144 7.39 0.39 -0.92
CA ASN A 144 6.36 1.37 -0.56
C ASN A 144 6.00 2.23 -1.78
N VAL A 145 4.77 2.72 -1.82
CA VAL A 145 4.37 3.76 -2.78
C VAL A 145 4.69 5.14 -2.21
N ASN A 146 5.52 5.92 -2.91
CA ASN A 146 5.84 7.30 -2.51
C ASN A 146 5.00 8.34 -3.27
N LYS A 147 4.58 8.01 -4.51
CA LYS A 147 3.78 8.90 -5.34
C LYS A 147 2.76 8.09 -6.14
N VAL A 148 1.60 8.70 -6.36
CA VAL A 148 0.57 8.20 -7.27
C VAL A 148 0.38 9.26 -8.37
N GLY A 149 0.32 8.81 -9.61
CA GLY A 149 0.13 9.63 -10.80
C GLY A 149 -1.04 9.14 -11.65
N LYS A 150 -1.51 10.01 -12.54
CA LYS A 150 -2.54 9.67 -13.52
C LYS A 150 -1.99 8.64 -14.51
N LEU A 151 -2.82 7.66 -14.89
CA LEU A 151 -2.50 6.78 -16.00
C LEU A 151 -2.54 7.60 -17.31
N GLY A 152 -1.42 7.58 -18.04
CA GLY A 152 -1.24 8.34 -19.29
C GLY A 152 -2.17 7.90 -20.41
#